data_AF-A0A0F9FUA4-F1
#
_entry.id   AF-A0A0F9FUA4-F1
#
_cell.length_a   1.000
_cell.length_b   1.000
_cell.length_c   1.000
_cell.angle_alpha   90.00
_cell.angle_beta   90.00
_cell.angle_gamma   90.00
#
_symmetry.space_group_name_H-M   'P 1'
#
loop_
_entity.id
_entity.type
_entity.pdbx_description
1 polymer ?
#
loop_
_entity_poly.entity_id
_entity_poly.type
_entity_poly.pdbx_seq_one_letter_code
_entity_poly.pdbx_strand_id
1 'polypeptide(L)'
;MATATIKELRSWMVRDLLRPNFQIHRPTEKSSTEDRFRATIYTKTTEYHISAIERYAGKSYLGCIAASRKSRPGEDWTRGNDLPDGNLSKKTWRQILAGIVRYEAQRISSECDDNENTKG
;
A
#
# COMPACT_ATOMS: atom_id res chain seq x y z
N MET A 1 10.44 6.96 -20.77
CA MET A 1 9.62 5.76 -20.47
C MET A 1 8.16 6.18 -20.56
N ALA A 2 7.31 5.43 -21.27
CA ALA A 2 5.89 5.75 -21.35
C ALA A 2 5.24 5.66 -19.95
N THR A 3 4.48 6.69 -19.58
CA THR A 3 3.65 6.70 -18.37
C THR A 3 2.46 5.77 -18.57
N ALA A 4 2.18 4.93 -17.58
CA ALA A 4 1.03 4.03 -17.65
C ALA A 4 -0.27 4.78 -17.38
N THR A 5 -1.38 4.20 -17.81
CA THR A 5 -2.73 4.70 -17.61
C THR A 5 -3.37 4.12 -16.34
N ILE A 6 -4.41 4.78 -15.83
CA ILE A 6 -5.23 4.23 -14.73
C ILE A 6 -5.88 2.90 -15.12
N LYS A 7 -6.19 2.70 -16.40
CA LYS A 7 -6.73 1.44 -16.91
C LYS A 7 -5.72 0.30 -16.73
N GLU A 8 -4.46 0.53 -17.05
CA GLU A 8 -3.39 -0.46 -16.84
C GLU A 8 -3.16 -0.76 -15.36
N LEU A 9 -3.17 0.27 -14.51
CA LEU A 9 -3.08 0.09 -13.06
C LEU A 9 -4.20 -0.84 -12.55
N ARG A 10 -5.45 -0.61 -12.97
CA ARG A 10 -6.58 -1.48 -12.60
C ARG A 10 -6.33 -2.93 -13.03
N SER A 11 -5.82 -3.16 -14.24
CA SER A 11 -5.48 -4.51 -14.70
C SER A 11 -4.38 -5.16 -13.85
N TRP A 12 -3.37 -4.42 -13.41
CA TRP A 12 -2.34 -4.95 -12.52
C TRP A 12 -2.88 -5.25 -11.12
N MET A 13 -3.71 -4.36 -10.58
CA MET A 13 -4.37 -4.58 -9.29
C MET A 13 -5.23 -5.83 -9.31
N VAL A 14 -6.03 -6.04 -10.36
CA VAL A 14 -6.80 -7.27 -10.52
C VAL A 14 -5.86 -8.47 -10.56
N ARG A 15 -4.85 -8.48 -11.44
CA ARG A 15 -3.90 -9.61 -11.51
C ARG A 15 -3.22 -9.92 -10.17
N ASP A 16 -2.70 -8.91 -9.49
CA ASP A 16 -1.81 -9.08 -8.33
C ASP A 16 -2.57 -9.17 -6.99
N LEU A 17 -3.81 -8.65 -6.91
CA LEU A 17 -4.62 -8.58 -5.69
C LEU A 17 -5.90 -9.44 -5.78
N LEU A 18 -6.08 -10.31 -6.77
CA LEU A 18 -7.25 -11.21 -6.86
C LEU A 18 -7.25 -12.25 -5.72
N ARG A 19 -7.64 -11.80 -4.53
CA ARG A 19 -8.17 -12.57 -3.41
C ARG A 19 -9.46 -11.88 -2.94
N PRO A 20 -10.45 -12.61 -2.39
CA PRO A 20 -11.82 -12.11 -2.24
C PRO A 20 -12.05 -10.91 -1.29
N ASN A 21 -11.03 -10.36 -0.63
CA ASN A 21 -11.21 -9.39 0.47
C ASN A 21 -10.78 -7.94 0.18
N PHE A 22 -10.54 -7.55 -1.08
CA PHE A 22 -10.16 -6.17 -1.41
C PHE A 22 -11.41 -5.28 -1.64
N GLN A 23 -11.76 -4.47 -0.64
CA GLN A 23 -12.80 -3.43 -0.78
C GLN A 23 -12.22 -2.18 -1.46
N ILE A 24 -12.36 -2.09 -2.78
CA ILE A 24 -11.91 -0.93 -3.55
C ILE A 24 -13.00 0.16 -3.51
N HIS A 25 -12.82 1.21 -2.70
CA HIS A 25 -13.66 2.42 -2.78
C HIS A 25 -13.19 3.32 -3.93
N ARG A 26 -14.11 3.70 -4.84
CA ARG A 26 -13.78 4.33 -6.14
C ARG A 26 -14.48 5.67 -6.36
N PRO A 27 -14.03 6.79 -5.77
CA PRO A 27 -14.25 8.09 -6.41
C PRO A 27 -13.29 8.18 -7.60
N THR A 28 -13.81 8.04 -8.82
CA THR A 28 -13.08 8.46 -10.01
C THR A 28 -13.51 9.89 -10.29
N GLU A 29 -12.68 10.84 -9.91
CA GLU A 29 -12.86 12.24 -10.30
C GLU A 29 -12.14 12.44 -11.63
N LYS A 30 -12.92 12.77 -12.66
CA LYS A 30 -12.38 13.19 -13.95
C LYS A 30 -12.48 14.70 -14.04
N SER A 31 -11.37 15.35 -14.35
CA SER A 31 -11.36 16.75 -14.76
C SER A 31 -10.90 16.84 -16.22
N SER A 32 -10.97 18.04 -16.81
CA SER A 32 -10.40 18.29 -18.13
C SER A 32 -8.87 18.12 -18.19
N THR A 33 -8.18 18.06 -17.05
CA THR A 33 -6.71 18.12 -16.96
C THR A 33 -6.07 16.90 -16.31
N GLU A 34 -6.82 16.11 -15.55
CA GLU A 34 -6.33 14.88 -14.93
C GLU A 34 -7.44 13.89 -14.57
N ASP A 35 -7.10 12.61 -14.66
CA ASP A 35 -7.90 11.51 -14.11
C ASP A 35 -7.30 11.09 -12.77
N ARG A 36 -8.15 10.93 -11.75
CA ARG A 36 -7.77 10.48 -10.41
C ARG A 36 -8.34 9.11 -10.10
N PHE A 37 -7.53 8.28 -9.47
CA PHE A 37 -7.93 6.97 -8.98
C PHE A 37 -7.48 6.79 -7.53
N ARG A 38 -8.39 6.34 -6.69
CA ARG A 38 -8.11 5.94 -5.31
C ARG A 38 -8.60 4.52 -5.08
N ALA A 39 -7.88 3.79 -4.25
CA ALA A 39 -8.26 2.47 -3.78
C ALA A 39 -7.72 2.25 -2.37
N THR A 40 -8.49 1.53 -1.55
CA THR A 40 -8.05 1.12 -0.22
C THR A 40 -7.95 -0.39 -0.16
N ILE A 41 -6.88 -0.89 0.45
CA ILE A 41 -6.68 -2.31 0.75
C ILE A 41 -6.83 -2.47 2.26
N TYR A 42 -7.55 -3.48 2.72
CA TYR A 42 -7.67 -3.78 4.14
C TYR A 42 -7.01 -5.11 4.48
N THR A 43 -6.20 -5.11 5.52
CA THR A 43 -5.72 -6.31 6.21
C THR A 43 -6.34 -6.39 7.60
N LYS A 44 -5.93 -7.38 8.40
CA LYS A 44 -6.45 -7.55 9.77
C LYS A 44 -6.11 -6.35 10.66
N THR A 45 -4.96 -5.73 10.44
CA THR A 45 -4.37 -4.72 11.33
C THR A 45 -4.13 -3.38 10.65
N THR A 46 -4.04 -3.35 9.31
CA THR A 46 -3.59 -2.19 8.54
C THR A 46 -4.52 -1.95 7.37
N GLU A 47 -4.61 -0.70 6.96
CA GLU A 47 -5.23 -0.29 5.70
C GLU A 47 -4.19 0.43 4.83
N TYR A 48 -4.30 0.26 3.51
CA TYR A 48 -3.37 0.86 2.55
C TYR A 48 -4.14 1.69 1.55
N HIS A 49 -3.86 2.99 1.52
CA HIS A 49 -4.50 3.97 0.65
C HIS A 49 -3.63 4.20 -0.59
N ILE A 50 -4.05 3.66 -1.72
CA ILE A 50 -3.41 3.83 -3.02
C ILE A 50 -4.02 5.03 -3.72
N SER A 51 -3.16 5.95 -4.17
CA SER A 51 -3.56 7.12 -4.96
C SER A 51 -2.80 7.15 -6.27
N ALA A 52 -3.52 7.32 -7.38
CA ALA A 52 -2.94 7.48 -8.70
C ALA A 52 -3.53 8.70 -9.42
N ILE A 53 -2.68 9.40 -10.15
CA ILE A 53 -3.05 10.56 -10.96
C ILE A 53 -2.44 10.37 -12.35
N GLU A 54 -3.29 10.45 -13.36
CA GLU A 54 -2.91 10.46 -14.77
C GLU A 54 -3.16 11.87 -15.32
N ARG A 55 -2.10 12.61 -15.67
CA ARG A 55 -2.22 13.97 -16.23
C ARG A 55 -1.90 13.97 -17.71
N TYR A 56 -2.67 14.73 -18.49
CA TYR A 56 -2.48 14.85 -19.94
C TYR A 56 -1.14 15.53 -20.35
N ALA A 57 -0.48 16.23 -19.43
CA ALA A 57 0.82 16.88 -19.65
C ALA A 57 2.04 15.96 -19.43
N GLY A 58 1.87 14.64 -19.48
CA GLY A 58 2.96 13.66 -19.34
C GLY A 58 3.52 13.50 -17.92
N LYS A 59 2.88 14.12 -16.92
CA LYS A 59 3.17 13.89 -15.50
C LYS A 59 2.17 12.89 -14.95
N SER A 60 2.63 11.96 -14.13
CA SER A 60 1.75 11.01 -13.47
C SER A 60 2.26 10.70 -12.07
N TYR A 61 1.37 10.20 -11.23
CA TYR A 61 1.70 9.85 -9.86
C TYR A 61 1.06 8.52 -9.48
N LEU A 62 1.77 7.75 -8.68
CA LEU A 62 1.29 6.57 -8.00
C LEU A 62 1.98 6.51 -6.64
N GLY A 63 1.19 6.49 -5.58
CA GLY A 63 1.68 6.39 -4.21
C GLY A 63 0.78 5.54 -3.35
N CYS A 64 1.29 5.17 -2.18
CA CYS A 64 0.57 4.38 -1.21
C CYS A 64 0.92 4.82 0.21
N ILE A 65 -0.09 4.93 1.08
CA ILE A 65 0.08 5.22 2.50
C ILE A 65 -0.48 4.05 3.30
N ALA A 66 0.26 3.54 4.27
CA ALA A 66 -0.22 2.57 5.24
C ALA A 66 -0.77 3.29 6.47
N ALA A 67 -1.88 2.84 7.04
CA ALA A 67 -2.41 3.32 8.30
C ALA A 67 -2.85 2.15 9.19
N SER A 68 -2.58 2.23 10.48
CA SER A 68 -3.04 1.23 11.45
C SER A 68 -4.55 1.36 11.65
N ARG A 69 -5.28 0.25 11.62
CA ARG A 69 -6.76 0.25 11.75
C ARG A 69 -7.24 0.43 13.19
N LYS A 70 -6.34 0.32 14.17
CA LYS A 70 -6.61 0.50 15.60
C LYS A 70 -5.46 1.31 16.19
N SER A 71 -5.79 2.30 17.01
CA SER A 71 -4.80 2.96 17.86
C SER A 71 -4.25 1.95 18.87
N ARG A 72 -2.99 2.11 19.28
CA ARG A 72 -2.43 1.31 20.36
C ARG A 72 -3.01 1.78 21.70
N PRO A 73 -3.03 0.93 22.76
CA PRO A 73 -3.41 1.39 24.09
C PRO A 73 -2.60 2.65 24.47
N GLY A 74 -3.31 3.73 24.79
CA GLY A 74 -2.71 5.03 25.13
C GLY A 74 -2.44 5.97 23.94
N GLU A 75 -2.82 5.61 22.72
CA GLU A 75 -2.79 6.51 21.55
C GLU A 75 -4.22 6.89 21.12
N ASP A 76 -4.45 8.19 20.89
CA ASP A 76 -5.73 8.69 20.33
C ASP A 76 -5.68 8.84 18.80
N TRP A 77 -4.51 8.58 18.19
CA TRP A 77 -4.29 8.65 16.76
C TRP A 77 -3.86 7.29 16.19
N THR A 78 -4.08 7.11 14.89
CA THR A 78 -3.58 5.95 14.16
C THR A 78 -2.19 6.25 13.60
N ARG A 79 -1.25 5.32 13.73
CA ARG A 79 0.08 5.46 13.11
C ARG A 79 -0.04 5.23 11.60
N GLY A 80 0.44 6.19 10.83
CA GLY A 80 0.61 6.10 9.39
C GLY A 80 2.08 5.92 9.00
N ASN A 81 2.33 5.31 7.85
CA ASN A 81 3.65 5.23 7.24
C ASN A 81 3.53 5.38 5.73
N ASP A 82 4.36 6.23 5.14
CA ASP A 82 4.46 6.34 3.70
C ASP A 82 5.13 5.09 3.13
N LEU A 83 4.53 4.53 2.08
CA LEU A 83 5.13 3.48 1.28
C LEU A 83 5.73 4.08 0.00
N PRO A 84 6.50 3.31 -0.79
CA PRO A 84 7.13 3.84 -1.99
C PRO A 84 6.13 4.53 -2.93
N ASP A 85 6.55 5.64 -3.54
CA ASP A 85 5.77 6.39 -4.51
C ASP A 85 6.61 6.79 -5.73
N GLY A 86 5.96 7.41 -6.72
CA GLY A 86 6.62 7.93 -7.91
C GLY A 86 5.69 8.03 -9.11
N ASN A 87 6.26 7.98 -10.32
CA ASN A 87 5.48 8.04 -11.55
C ASN A 87 4.53 6.82 -11.69
N LEU A 88 3.35 7.03 -12.28
CA LEU A 88 2.43 5.96 -12.61
C LEU A 88 3.08 4.99 -13.61
N SER A 89 3.58 3.88 -13.07
CA SER A 89 4.36 2.90 -13.81
C SER A 89 4.29 1.53 -13.14
N LYS A 90 4.55 0.48 -13.93
CA LYS A 90 4.61 -0.90 -13.40
C LYS A 90 5.73 -1.08 -12.37
N LYS A 91 6.82 -0.31 -12.50
CA LYS A 91 7.94 -0.31 -11.56
C LYS A 91 7.50 0.20 -10.19
N THR A 92 6.89 1.38 -10.15
CA THR A 92 6.37 1.98 -8.91
C THR A 92 5.30 1.08 -8.27
N TRP A 93 4.41 0.50 -9.09
CA TRP A 93 3.43 -0.48 -8.60
C TRP A 93 4.08 -1.68 -7.89
N ARG A 94 5.14 -2.26 -8.49
CA ARG A 94 5.88 -3.37 -7.85
C ARG A 94 6.61 -2.94 -6.58
N GLN A 95 7.14 -1.72 -6.54
CA GLN A 95 7.76 -1.16 -5.32
C GLN A 95 6.73 -0.99 -4.19
N ILE A 96 5.51 -0.53 -4.51
CA ILE A 96 4.41 -0.45 -3.56
C ILE A 96 4.06 -1.84 -3.01
N LEU A 97 3.88 -2.84 -3.88
CA LEU A 97 3.59 -4.21 -3.44
C LEU A 97 4.68 -4.76 -2.52
N ALA A 98 5.95 -4.55 -2.87
CA ALA A 98 7.08 -4.95 -2.02
C ALA A 98 7.07 -4.18 -0.68
N GLY A 99 6.70 -2.90 -0.69
CA GLY A 99 6.52 -2.08 0.51
C GLY A 99 5.42 -2.61 1.43
N ILE A 100 4.25 -2.97 0.87
CA ILE A 100 3.15 -3.59 1.60
C ILE A 100 3.60 -4.91 2.23
N VAL A 101 4.22 -5.81 1.45
CA VAL A 101 4.71 -7.10 1.96
C VAL A 101 5.73 -6.88 3.07
N ARG A 102 6.68 -5.95 2.91
CA ARG A 102 7.67 -5.63 3.94
C ARG A 102 7.02 -5.07 5.21
N TYR A 103 5.97 -4.27 5.06
CA TYR A 103 5.25 -3.67 6.18
C TYR A 103 4.47 -4.73 6.98
N GLU A 104 3.85 -5.69 6.29
CA GLU A 104 3.12 -6.81 6.91
C GLU A 104 4.05 -7.91 7.45
N ALA A 105 5.21 -8.12 6.82
CA ALA A 105 6.23 -9.05 7.27
C ALA A 105 6.94 -8.49 8.51
N GLN A 106 6.22 -8.42 9.62
CA GLN A 106 6.82 -8.17 10.92
C GLN A 106 7.78 -9.31 11.25
N ARG A 107 8.96 -8.94 11.73
CA ARG A 107 9.97 -9.90 12.17
C ARG A 107 9.35 -10.66 13.33
N ILE A 108 9.13 -11.97 13.17
CA ILE A 108 8.88 -12.85 14.32
C ILE A 108 10.17 -12.73 15.14
N SER A 109 10.12 -12.00 16.25
CA SER A 109 11.18 -12.06 17.25
C SER A 109 11.18 -13.49 17.75
N SER A 110 12.21 -14.24 17.38
CA SER A 110 12.56 -15.46 18.06
C SER A 110 13.02 -15.08 19.47
N GLU A 111 12.08 -14.98 20.40
CA GLU A 111 12.32 -15.11 21.84
C GLU A 111 11.41 -16.28 22.25
N CYS A 112 11.87 -17.38 22.84
CA CYS A 112 12.91 -17.50 23.86
C CYS A 112 13.79 -18.74 23.62
N ASP A 113 15.13 -18.59 23.61
CA ASP A 113 16.02 -19.65 24.11
C ASP A 113 16.30 -19.34 25.59
N ASP A 114 15.30 -19.58 26.43
CA ASP A 114 15.54 -19.79 27.86
C ASP A 114 15.92 -21.26 28.04
N ASN A 115 17.22 -21.53 28.08
CA ASN A 115 17.74 -22.66 28.86
C ASN A 115 18.95 -22.17 29.65
N GLU A 116 18.61 -21.59 30.79
CA GLU A 116 19.27 -21.76 32.08
C GLU A 116 20.21 -22.99 32.09
N ASN A 117 21.53 -22.76 32.16
CA ASN A 117 22.43 -23.74 32.75
C ASN A 117 23.22 -23.09 33.87
N THR A 118 22.49 -22.79 34.94
CA THR A 118 23.01 -22.78 36.30
C THR A 118 23.25 -24.23 36.70
N LYS A 119 24.52 -24.68 36.73
CA LYS A 119 25.08 -25.67 37.66
C LYS A 119 26.50 -26.07 37.25
N GLY A 120 27.45 -25.94 38.18
CA GLY A 120 28.76 -26.58 38.15
C GLY A 120 29.88 -25.69 38.64
#